data_AF-A0A229RR36-F1
#
_entry.id   AF-A0A229RR36-F1
#
_cell.length_a   1.000
_cell.length_b   1.000
_cell.length_c   1.000
_cell.angle_alpha   90.00
_cell.angle_beta   90.00
_cell.angle_gamma   90.00
#
_symmetry.space_group_name_H-M   'P 1'
#
loop_
_entity.id
_entity.type
_entity.pdbx_description
1 polymer ?
#
loop_
_entity_poly.entity_id
_entity_poly.type
_entity_poly.pdbx_seq_one_letter_code
_entity_poly.pdbx_strand_id
1 'polypeptide(L)'
;MTASHHNRRTLLKAGLTGAGAVAGGLLLPGTATATTTGTATADPVPLLRRDRPVLTHGVQSGDVTTGSGIVWSRADRPSRLIVEVSRDPSFRRARRVRGPVMSPETGGTGKVRVAGLLPGTEVHYRVTAESLDGRTCSEAVTGRFATAPIGRSDVRLLWSGDVAGQNWGINPERGGMTIYRAMADRRPDLFLHCGDTVYADAPLTETVALPGGRVWRNIVTPEKSKVAETLDEYRGQFAYNLLDDNLKRFTANVPAYVQWDDHEVVNNWYPGEILNDRPEYTEKRVDVLAARAFQAFHEWHPIDRRQAVDGRVYRNFRHGSRAEVFVLDMRTYKDANTADQTKPGRILGDRQARWLVDALDRSTATWKIVQADLPIGLTVPDGKGIEGVANGLPGAPGGRETELAWVLREIARRRVRNVVWLTADVHYTAAHHYSPDRASFTDFDPFWEFVSGPLNAGAFGPNILDPTFGPEAVFVHAPPAANTSPADGFQHFGEVNIDGRSGALTVDLRDATGASLWSKTLQPQR
;
A
#
# COMPACT_ATOMS: atom_id res chain seq x y z
N MET A 1 -13.28 -23.65 -31.78
CA MET A 1 -12.21 -22.63 -31.76
C MET A 1 -11.39 -22.88 -30.50
N THR A 2 -10.17 -23.37 -30.67
CA THR A 2 -9.28 -23.85 -29.62
C THR A 2 -8.60 -22.68 -28.93
N ALA A 3 -8.96 -22.42 -27.67
CA ALA A 3 -8.30 -21.44 -26.82
C ALA A 3 -6.95 -21.99 -26.35
N SER A 4 -5.87 -21.28 -26.68
CA SER A 4 -4.51 -21.62 -26.28
C SER A 4 -4.27 -21.22 -24.82
N HIS A 5 -4.09 -22.22 -23.95
CA HIS A 5 -3.62 -22.05 -22.58
C HIS A 5 -2.14 -21.60 -22.60
N HIS A 6 -1.88 -20.33 -22.31
CA HIS A 6 -0.52 -19.81 -22.17
C HIS A 6 -0.04 -20.02 -20.73
N ASN A 7 0.86 -21.01 -20.59
CA ASN A 7 1.49 -21.41 -19.35
C ASN A 7 2.61 -20.40 -18.97
N ARG A 8 2.60 -19.87 -17.75
CA ARG A 8 3.54 -18.85 -17.21
C ARG A 8 4.95 -19.39 -16.90
N ARG A 9 5.53 -20.20 -17.78
CA ARG A 9 6.94 -20.61 -17.71
C ARG A 9 7.57 -20.42 -19.07
N THR A 10 8.48 -19.45 -19.16
CA THR A 10 9.65 -19.30 -20.06
C THR A 10 9.72 -17.86 -20.57
N LEU A 11 10.47 -16.99 -19.88
CA LEU A 11 11.10 -15.78 -20.46
C LEU A 11 12.09 -15.14 -19.47
N LEU A 12 13.10 -15.91 -19.06
CA LEU A 12 14.33 -15.40 -18.43
C LEU A 12 15.47 -16.31 -18.91
N LYS A 13 16.00 -16.06 -20.10
CA LYS A 13 17.30 -16.55 -20.58
C LYS A 13 17.60 -15.99 -21.97
N ALA A 14 18.48 -14.98 -22.03
CA ALA A 14 19.42 -14.61 -23.10
C ALA A 14 19.72 -13.10 -22.96
N GLY A 15 20.95 -12.60 -22.85
CA GLY A 15 22.27 -13.21 -22.82
C GLY A 15 23.27 -12.06 -22.61
N LEU A 16 24.11 -12.16 -21.59
CA LEU A 16 25.25 -11.28 -21.33
C LEU A 16 26.51 -12.02 -21.80
N THR A 17 27.17 -11.50 -22.82
CA THR A 17 28.55 -11.87 -23.17
C THR A 17 29.29 -10.64 -23.66
N GLY A 18 30.41 -10.31 -23.03
CA GLY A 18 31.41 -9.40 -23.59
C GLY A 18 32.10 -8.50 -22.57
N ALA A 19 33.02 -9.05 -21.79
CA ALA A 19 34.02 -8.28 -21.07
C ALA A 19 35.16 -7.88 -22.02
N GLY A 20 35.68 -6.66 -21.89
CA GLY A 20 36.88 -6.19 -22.57
C GLY A 20 37.59 -5.13 -21.71
N ALA A 21 38.78 -5.48 -21.23
CA ALA A 21 39.56 -4.77 -20.23
C ALA A 21 40.26 -3.50 -20.77
N VAL A 22 40.51 -2.52 -19.90
CA VAL A 22 41.56 -1.50 -20.09
C VAL A 22 42.41 -1.39 -18.83
N ALA A 23 43.72 -1.30 -19.07
CA ALA A 23 44.82 -1.55 -18.15
C ALA A 23 45.36 -0.28 -17.45
N GLY A 24 46.04 -0.51 -16.32
CA GLY A 24 47.40 0.00 -16.10
C GLY A 24 47.59 1.28 -15.27
N GLY A 25 48.52 1.22 -14.29
CA GLY A 25 49.28 2.40 -13.85
C GLY A 25 49.67 2.44 -12.36
N LEU A 26 50.97 2.27 -12.08
CA LEU A 26 51.64 2.24 -10.77
C LEU A 26 51.99 3.63 -10.18
N LEU A 27 51.92 3.73 -8.84
CA LEU A 27 52.84 4.28 -7.81
C LEU A 27 53.69 5.59 -7.98
N LEU A 28 53.42 6.54 -7.06
CA LEU A 28 54.31 7.34 -6.15
C LEU A 28 55.35 8.36 -6.74
N PRO A 29 56.04 9.18 -5.92
CA PRO A 29 55.59 10.40 -5.21
C PRO A 29 56.44 11.65 -5.58
N GLY A 30 55.95 12.88 -5.35
CA GLY A 30 56.69 14.11 -5.66
C GLY A 30 56.57 15.18 -4.56
N THR A 31 57.71 15.55 -3.98
CA THR A 31 57.86 16.55 -2.92
C THR A 31 58.03 17.99 -3.43
N ALA A 32 57.41 18.92 -2.69
CA ALA A 32 57.84 20.29 -2.36
C ALA A 32 57.87 21.39 -3.45
N THR A 33 57.17 22.50 -3.19
CA THR A 33 57.77 23.80 -2.85
C THR A 33 56.70 24.79 -2.39
N ALA A 34 57.04 25.56 -1.35
CA ALA A 34 56.21 26.61 -0.78
C ALA A 34 56.47 27.95 -1.50
N THR A 35 55.41 28.68 -1.80
CA THR A 35 55.46 30.13 -2.04
C THR A 35 54.33 30.80 -1.27
N THR A 36 54.72 31.65 -0.33
CA THR A 36 53.88 32.50 0.50
C THR A 36 53.47 33.75 -0.28
N THR A 37 52.16 33.97 -0.49
CA THR A 37 51.63 35.31 -0.77
C THR A 37 50.21 35.47 -0.23
N GLY A 38 49.99 36.55 0.52
CA GLY A 38 48.69 37.22 0.68
C GLY A 38 47.72 36.64 1.70
N THR A 39 47.81 37.11 2.95
CA THR A 39 46.67 37.10 3.87
C THR A 39 45.66 38.14 3.42
N ALA A 40 44.79 37.76 2.49
CA ALA A 40 43.48 38.37 2.36
C ALA A 40 42.58 37.75 3.43
N THR A 41 42.12 38.55 4.38
CA THR A 41 41.03 38.18 5.27
C THR A 41 39.79 38.01 4.41
N ALA A 42 39.55 36.78 3.95
CA ALA A 42 38.25 36.39 3.47
C ALA A 42 37.29 36.52 4.64
N ASP A 43 36.24 37.34 4.48
CA ASP A 43 35.07 37.30 5.35
C ASP A 43 34.67 35.82 5.54
N PRO A 44 34.34 35.38 6.75
CA PRO A 44 33.91 34.01 6.96
C PRO A 44 32.63 33.80 6.15
N VAL A 45 32.79 33.18 4.98
CA VAL A 45 31.71 32.49 4.28
C VAL A 45 31.10 31.59 5.35
N PRO A 46 29.81 31.75 5.70
CA PRO A 46 29.25 30.94 6.78
C PRO A 46 29.50 29.49 6.41
N LEU A 47 30.33 28.81 7.22
CA LEU A 47 30.51 27.38 7.17
C LEU A 47 29.11 26.80 7.26
N LEU A 48 28.56 26.40 6.11
CA LEU A 48 27.27 25.74 6.04
C LEU A 48 27.36 24.62 7.09
N ARG A 49 26.53 24.66 8.14
CA ARG A 49 26.47 23.59 9.13
C ARG A 49 26.02 22.32 8.40
N ARG A 50 26.99 21.59 7.83
CA ARG A 50 26.83 20.26 7.22
C ARG A 50 26.51 19.18 8.26
N ASP A 51 26.44 19.58 9.53
CA ASP A 51 26.36 18.68 10.67
C ASP A 51 24.94 18.53 11.27
N ARG A 52 23.92 19.15 10.66
CA ARG A 52 22.53 18.93 11.09
C ARG A 52 21.94 17.64 10.51
N PRO A 53 21.02 16.97 11.23
CA PRO A 53 20.21 15.89 10.68
C PRO A 53 19.41 16.31 9.43
N VAL A 54 19.06 15.35 8.59
CA VAL A 54 18.23 15.55 7.39
C VAL A 54 17.06 14.58 7.40
N LEU A 55 15.84 15.09 7.20
CA LEU A 55 14.67 14.27 6.91
C LEU A 55 14.69 13.87 5.43
N THR A 56 14.87 12.58 5.16
CA THR A 56 15.26 12.10 3.81
C THR A 56 14.09 11.62 2.96
N HIS A 57 13.00 11.17 3.59
CA HIS A 57 11.89 10.47 2.91
C HIS A 57 10.54 11.18 3.13
N GLY A 58 10.60 12.50 3.36
CA GLY A 58 9.40 13.31 3.65
C GLY A 58 8.73 12.93 4.96
N VAL A 59 7.43 13.16 5.02
CA VAL A 59 6.59 12.95 6.19
C VAL A 59 5.29 12.27 5.76
N GLN A 60 4.70 11.48 6.65
CA GLN A 60 3.45 10.79 6.37
C GLN A 60 2.49 10.92 7.54
N SER A 61 1.19 10.76 7.27
CA SER A 61 0.16 10.63 8.30
C SER A 61 -0.76 9.44 8.06
N GLY A 62 -1.33 8.89 9.13
CA GLY A 62 -2.17 7.70 9.04
C GLY A 62 -2.84 7.35 10.36
N ASP A 63 -3.69 6.32 10.33
CA ASP A 63 -4.51 5.87 11.47
C ASP A 63 -5.18 7.06 12.19
N VAL A 64 -5.67 8.01 11.39
CA VAL A 64 -6.36 9.20 11.86
C VAL A 64 -7.74 8.81 12.39
N THR A 65 -8.09 9.34 13.56
CA THR A 65 -9.36 9.14 14.24
C THR A 65 -10.07 10.49 14.44
N THR A 66 -11.14 10.51 15.23
CA THR A 66 -11.82 11.75 15.63
C THR A 66 -10.96 12.65 16.53
N GLY A 67 -9.95 12.11 17.21
CA GLY A 67 -9.17 12.85 18.21
C GLY A 67 -7.66 12.67 18.14
N SER A 68 -7.16 11.97 17.13
CA SER A 68 -5.72 11.71 16.97
C SER A 68 -5.31 11.39 15.54
N GLY A 69 -4.01 11.42 15.27
CA GLY A 69 -3.39 10.81 14.09
C GLY A 69 -1.97 10.37 14.39
N ILE A 70 -1.43 9.47 13.56
CA ILE A 70 -0.01 9.14 13.55
C ILE A 70 0.70 10.08 12.59
N VAL A 71 1.84 10.63 13.02
CA VAL A 71 2.78 11.36 12.16
C VAL A 71 4.09 10.57 12.12
N TRP A 72 4.62 10.36 10.92
CA TRP A 72 5.81 9.58 10.64
C TRP A 72 6.86 10.41 9.89
N SER A 73 8.14 10.11 10.10
CA SER A 73 9.26 10.60 9.31
C SER A 73 10.48 9.67 9.42
N ARG A 74 11.49 9.88 8.56
CA ARG A 74 12.81 9.25 8.67
C ARG A 74 13.95 10.27 8.64
N ALA A 75 14.94 10.10 9.51
CA ALA A 75 16.19 10.87 9.50
C ALA A 75 17.37 10.05 8.95
N ASP A 76 18.39 10.74 8.42
CA ASP A 76 19.65 10.15 7.94
C ASP A 76 20.59 9.67 9.06
N ARG A 77 20.40 10.18 10.29
CA ARG A 77 21.26 9.91 11.44
C ARG A 77 20.46 9.89 12.75
N PRO A 78 21.00 9.31 13.84
CA PRO A 78 20.34 9.27 15.14
C PRO A 78 19.85 10.65 15.58
N SER A 79 18.54 10.80 15.68
CA SER A 79 17.89 12.10 15.94
C SER A 79 16.56 11.89 16.66
N ARG A 80 16.11 12.90 17.41
CA ARG A 80 14.78 12.87 18.01
C ARG A 80 13.74 13.43 17.05
N LEU A 81 12.65 12.69 16.86
CA LEU A 81 11.48 13.16 16.13
C LEU A 81 10.76 14.25 16.94
N ILE A 82 10.61 15.44 16.36
CA ILE A 82 9.81 16.52 16.92
C ILE A 82 8.67 16.82 15.95
N VAL A 83 7.44 16.84 16.46
CA VAL A 83 6.25 17.18 15.67
C VAL A 83 5.56 18.37 16.32
N GLU A 84 5.35 19.42 15.55
CA GLU A 84 4.49 20.54 15.92
C GLU A 84 3.17 20.42 15.18
N VAL A 85 2.05 20.59 15.89
CA VAL A 85 0.71 20.57 15.27
C VAL A 85 -0.04 21.86 15.54
N SER A 86 -0.75 22.36 14.53
CA SER A 86 -1.61 23.55 14.64
C SER A 86 -2.81 23.44 13.71
N ARG A 87 -3.85 24.23 14.00
CA ARG A 87 -4.97 24.50 13.08
C ARG A 87 -4.70 25.70 12.17
N ASP A 88 -3.58 26.39 12.40
CA ASP A 88 -3.14 27.53 11.61
C ASP A 88 -1.93 27.08 10.76
N PRO A 89 -1.98 27.20 9.42
CA PRO A 89 -0.88 26.80 8.54
C PRO A 89 0.40 27.60 8.77
N SER A 90 0.33 28.76 9.44
CA SER A 90 1.50 29.54 9.87
C SER A 90 2.14 29.02 11.15
N PHE A 91 1.62 27.94 11.75
CA PHE A 91 2.06 27.34 13.02
C PHE A 91 2.01 28.29 14.22
N ARG A 92 1.15 29.31 14.19
CA ARG A 92 0.83 30.10 15.40
C ARG A 92 0.21 29.18 16.44
N ARG A 93 0.66 29.32 17.70
CA ARG A 93 0.20 28.52 18.85
C ARG A 93 0.31 27.01 18.61
N ALA A 94 1.32 26.59 17.85
CA ALA A 94 1.56 25.17 17.61
C ALA A 94 1.85 24.44 18.92
N ARG A 95 1.31 23.23 19.05
CA ARG A 95 1.62 22.33 20.15
C ARG A 95 2.76 21.42 19.73
N ARG A 96 3.86 21.47 20.46
CA ARG A 96 5.01 20.57 20.27
C ARG A 96 4.75 19.21 20.93
N VAL A 97 5.02 18.15 20.19
CA VAL A 97 4.96 16.75 20.60
C VAL A 97 6.33 16.13 20.37
N ARG A 98 6.90 15.55 21.42
CA ARG A 98 8.20 14.89 21.37
C ARG A 98 7.99 13.41 21.03
N GLY A 99 8.39 13.00 19.84
CA GLY A 99 8.35 11.61 19.36
C GLY A 99 9.57 10.79 19.82
N PRO A 100 9.72 9.54 19.35
CA PRO A 100 10.83 8.66 19.70
C PRO A 100 12.18 9.14 19.14
N VAL A 101 13.27 8.47 19.55
CA VAL A 101 14.54 8.55 18.81
C VAL A 101 14.39 7.75 17.52
N MET A 102 14.68 8.38 16.40
CA MET A 102 14.92 7.73 15.11
C MET A 102 16.35 7.20 15.15
N SER A 103 16.52 5.88 15.16
CA SER A 103 17.81 5.22 15.37
C SER A 103 18.08 4.14 14.31
N PRO A 104 19.33 3.67 14.15
CA PRO A 104 19.66 2.62 13.18
C PRO A 104 18.83 1.34 13.38
N GLU A 105 18.47 1.01 14.62
CA GLU A 105 17.64 -0.15 14.96
C GLU A 105 16.23 -0.08 14.33
N THR A 106 15.75 1.13 14.06
CA THR A 106 14.46 1.42 13.41
C THR A 106 14.60 1.82 11.94
N GLY A 107 15.80 1.64 11.35
CA GLY A 107 16.10 2.11 10.00
C GLY A 107 16.10 3.64 9.85
N GLY A 108 16.24 4.37 10.97
CA GLY A 108 16.12 5.82 11.06
C GLY A 108 14.68 6.34 11.01
N THR A 109 13.68 5.45 11.09
CA THR A 109 12.26 5.83 11.06
C THR A 109 11.73 6.19 12.45
N GLY A 110 10.70 7.01 12.52
CA GLY A 110 10.04 7.35 13.76
C GLY A 110 8.59 7.72 13.50
N LYS A 111 7.72 7.29 14.41
CA LYS A 111 6.29 7.65 14.40
C LYS A 111 5.80 8.04 15.78
N VAL A 112 4.90 9.01 15.83
CA VAL A 112 4.32 9.50 17.08
C VAL A 112 2.82 9.69 16.92
N ARG A 113 2.07 9.28 17.94
CA ARG A 113 0.65 9.57 18.04
C ARG A 113 0.45 10.99 18.55
N VAL A 114 -0.14 11.83 17.72
CA VAL A 114 -0.62 13.16 18.11
C VAL A 114 -2.08 13.01 18.58
N ALA A 115 -2.31 13.02 19.89
CA ALA A 115 -3.64 12.92 20.49
C ALA A 115 -4.18 14.29 20.95
N GLY A 116 -5.45 14.34 21.36
CA GLY A 116 -6.11 15.57 21.86
C GLY A 116 -6.46 16.56 20.75
N LEU A 117 -6.69 16.06 19.54
CA LEU A 117 -7.12 16.86 18.40
C LEU A 117 -8.64 17.04 18.43
N LEU A 118 -9.12 18.14 17.85
CA LEU A 118 -10.56 18.36 17.70
C LEU A 118 -11.07 17.53 16.52
N PRO A 119 -12.28 16.95 16.60
CA PRO A 119 -12.90 16.24 15.49
C PRO A 119 -13.22 17.13 14.29
N GLY A 120 -13.26 16.55 13.10
CA GLY A 120 -13.67 17.22 11.86
C GLY A 120 -12.88 18.48 11.53
N THR A 121 -11.60 18.51 11.90
CA THR A 121 -10.77 19.71 11.84
C THR A 121 -9.52 19.44 11.01
N GLU A 122 -9.16 20.36 10.12
CA GLU A 122 -7.87 20.34 9.44
C GLU A 122 -6.74 20.62 10.44
N VAL A 123 -5.73 19.75 10.42
CA VAL A 123 -4.54 19.81 11.26
C VAL A 123 -3.33 19.91 10.36
N HIS A 124 -2.58 21.00 10.49
CA HIS A 124 -1.25 21.15 9.91
C HIS A 124 -0.22 20.60 10.90
N TYR A 125 0.75 19.86 10.37
CA TYR A 125 1.88 19.37 11.16
C TYR A 125 3.20 19.74 10.52
N ARG A 126 4.20 19.97 11.37
CA ARG A 126 5.58 20.29 10.98
C ARG A 126 6.51 19.37 11.74
N VAL A 127 7.41 18.72 11.00
CA VAL A 127 8.34 17.73 11.53
C VAL A 127 9.76 18.23 11.41
N THR A 128 10.53 18.08 12.48
CA THR A 128 11.99 18.25 12.48
C THR A 128 12.68 17.07 13.15
N ALA A 129 13.91 16.80 12.73
CA ALA A 129 14.84 15.93 13.42
C ALA A 129 15.80 16.78 14.26
N GLU A 130 15.70 16.66 15.58
CA GLU A 130 16.59 17.32 16.54
C GLU A 130 17.78 16.41 16.85
N SER A 131 19.02 16.93 16.79
CA SER A 131 20.20 16.16 17.16
C SER A 131 20.14 15.71 18.62
N LEU A 132 20.76 14.58 18.96
CA LEU A 132 20.67 14.03 20.32
C LEU A 132 21.30 14.91 21.41
N ASP A 133 22.22 15.80 21.03
CA ASP A 133 22.79 16.83 21.90
C ASP A 133 21.95 18.13 21.97
N GLY A 134 20.84 18.20 21.21
CA GLY A 134 19.91 19.33 21.16
C GLY A 134 20.45 20.59 20.46
N ARG A 135 21.62 20.52 19.82
CA ARG A 135 22.30 21.71 19.26
C ARG A 135 21.92 22.07 17.83
N THR A 136 21.41 21.12 17.08
CA THR A 136 21.01 21.30 15.67
C THR A 136 19.65 20.66 15.40
N CYS A 137 18.97 21.18 14.38
CA CYS A 137 17.72 20.64 13.87
C CYS A 137 17.78 20.59 12.35
N SER A 138 17.11 19.61 11.75
CA SER A 138 16.88 19.55 10.31
C SER A 138 16.08 20.74 9.81
N GLU A 139 16.03 20.91 8.48
CA GLU A 139 14.92 21.65 7.88
C GLU A 139 13.58 21.03 8.29
N ALA A 140 12.58 21.89 8.37
CA ALA A 140 11.22 21.49 8.68
C ALA A 140 10.53 20.94 7.43
N VAL A 141 9.85 19.81 7.57
CA VAL A 141 8.96 19.26 6.54
C VAL A 141 7.53 19.36 7.06
N THR A 142 6.62 19.84 6.21
CA THR A 142 5.22 20.09 6.60
C THR A 142 4.27 19.14 5.89
N GLY A 143 3.14 18.91 6.54
CA GLY A 143 2.02 18.17 5.98
C GLY A 143 0.72 18.55 6.67
N ARG A 144 -0.36 17.88 6.27
CA ARG A 144 -1.68 18.07 6.86
C ARG A 144 -2.51 16.80 6.82
N PHE A 145 -3.53 16.75 7.67
CA PHE A 145 -4.63 15.79 7.59
C PHE A 145 -5.88 16.40 8.24
N ALA A 146 -7.06 15.85 7.96
CA ALA A 146 -8.29 16.17 8.68
C ALA A 146 -8.63 15.04 9.66
N THR A 147 -8.96 15.38 10.90
CA THR A 147 -9.53 14.39 11.83
C THR A 147 -10.93 13.98 11.40
N ALA A 148 -11.29 12.73 11.68
CA ALA A 148 -12.64 12.27 11.38
C ALA A 148 -13.70 13.15 12.10
N PRO A 149 -14.82 13.49 11.44
CA PRO A 149 -15.91 14.22 12.07
C PRO A 149 -16.64 13.32 13.07
N ILE A 150 -17.48 13.90 13.94
CA ILE A 150 -18.42 13.12 14.80
C ILE A 150 -19.77 12.94 14.10
N GLY A 151 -20.19 13.92 13.31
CA GLY A 151 -21.55 14.02 12.80
C GLY A 151 -21.78 13.41 11.42
N ARG A 152 -22.77 13.98 10.74
CA ARG A 152 -23.15 13.71 9.36
C ARG A 152 -22.42 14.72 8.47
N SER A 153 -21.25 14.32 7.97
CA SER A 153 -20.46 15.09 7.01
C SER A 153 -20.29 14.28 5.74
N ASP A 154 -20.00 14.98 4.64
CA ASP A 154 -19.53 14.33 3.43
C ASP A 154 -18.23 13.57 3.74
N VAL A 155 -18.03 12.45 3.06
CA VAL A 155 -16.82 11.64 3.18
C VAL A 155 -16.31 11.34 1.78
N ARG A 156 -15.04 11.63 1.51
CA ARG A 156 -14.32 11.24 0.30
C ARG A 156 -13.14 10.34 0.65
N LEU A 157 -13.20 9.10 0.21
CA LEU A 157 -12.14 8.10 0.38
C LEU A 157 -11.58 7.75 -1.00
N LEU A 158 -10.27 7.56 -1.11
CA LEU A 158 -9.69 6.86 -2.26
C LEU A 158 -9.21 5.46 -1.83
N TRP A 159 -9.16 4.51 -2.75
CA TRP A 159 -8.49 3.23 -2.51
C TRP A 159 -7.76 2.71 -3.76
N SER A 160 -6.67 1.99 -3.56
CA SER A 160 -5.95 1.23 -4.60
C SER A 160 -4.84 0.37 -3.97
N GLY A 161 -4.01 -0.27 -4.79
CA GLY A 161 -2.82 -1.04 -4.40
C GLY A 161 -1.75 -1.06 -5.51
N ASP A 162 -0.77 -1.94 -5.38
CA ASP A 162 0.16 -2.34 -6.45
C ASP A 162 1.14 -1.22 -6.88
N VAL A 163 2.19 -1.01 -6.07
CA VAL A 163 3.15 0.10 -6.23
C VAL A 163 4.57 -0.38 -6.56
N ALA A 164 5.05 0.00 -7.74
CA ALA A 164 6.41 -0.19 -8.23
C ALA A 164 6.83 -1.66 -8.42
N GLY A 165 6.03 -2.41 -9.19
CA GLY A 165 6.16 -3.84 -9.47
C GLY A 165 6.39 -4.19 -10.95
N GLN A 166 6.78 -5.45 -11.19
CA GLN A 166 6.94 -6.06 -12.53
C GLN A 166 7.80 -5.24 -13.53
N ASN A 167 8.91 -4.69 -13.05
CA ASN A 167 9.82 -3.78 -13.77
C ASN A 167 9.31 -2.35 -14.02
N TRP A 168 8.19 -1.95 -13.42
CA TRP A 168 7.66 -0.58 -13.54
C TRP A 168 7.87 0.20 -12.24
N GLY A 169 9.08 0.70 -12.03
CA GLY A 169 9.40 1.59 -10.92
C GLY A 169 9.17 3.07 -11.23
N ILE A 170 9.90 3.94 -10.53
CA ILE A 170 9.83 5.40 -10.69
C ILE A 170 10.53 5.78 -11.99
N ASN A 171 9.81 6.46 -12.89
CA ASN A 171 10.36 7.00 -14.14
C ASN A 171 10.37 8.53 -14.14
N PRO A 172 11.52 9.19 -13.86
CA PRO A 172 11.62 10.65 -13.80
C PRO A 172 11.32 11.35 -15.13
N GLU A 173 11.64 10.72 -16.27
CA GLU A 173 11.39 11.30 -17.60
C GLU A 173 9.88 11.46 -17.87
N ARG A 174 9.06 10.67 -17.18
CA ARG A 174 7.58 10.72 -17.23
C ARG A 174 6.96 11.51 -16.07
N GLY A 175 7.78 12.12 -15.23
CA GLY A 175 7.34 12.86 -14.05
C GLY A 175 7.08 11.98 -12.83
N GLY A 176 7.63 10.77 -12.78
CA GLY A 176 7.49 9.83 -11.66
C GLY A 176 6.14 9.11 -11.65
N MET A 177 5.66 8.75 -10.45
CA MET A 177 4.38 8.08 -10.23
C MET A 177 3.21 9.08 -10.24
N THR A 178 2.90 9.61 -11.43
CA THR A 178 1.95 10.73 -11.60
C THR A 178 0.50 10.44 -11.14
N ILE A 179 0.11 9.18 -10.97
CA ILE A 179 -1.21 8.82 -10.43
C ILE A 179 -1.44 9.42 -9.03
N TYR A 180 -0.39 9.51 -8.19
CA TYR A 180 -0.51 10.11 -6.86
C TYR A 180 -0.82 11.60 -6.90
N ARG A 181 -0.41 12.29 -7.98
CA ARG A 181 -0.83 13.68 -8.24
C ARG A 181 -2.30 13.74 -8.58
N ALA A 182 -2.78 12.87 -9.48
CA ALA A 182 -4.19 12.81 -9.85
C ALA A 182 -5.08 12.49 -8.62
N MET A 183 -4.65 11.55 -7.78
CA MET A 183 -5.30 11.25 -6.49
C MET A 183 -5.30 12.46 -5.54
N ALA A 184 -4.16 13.16 -5.40
CA ALA A 184 -4.08 14.37 -4.57
C ALA A 184 -5.05 15.47 -5.03
N ASP A 185 -5.22 15.63 -6.35
CA ASP A 185 -6.14 16.62 -6.94
C ASP A 185 -7.60 16.33 -6.60
N ARG A 186 -7.93 15.09 -6.23
CA ARG A 186 -9.26 14.72 -5.69
C ARG A 186 -9.50 15.23 -4.28
N ARG A 187 -8.47 15.68 -3.56
CA ARG A 187 -8.56 16.15 -2.16
C ARG A 187 -9.36 15.20 -1.24
N PRO A 188 -8.97 13.92 -1.13
CA PRO A 188 -9.68 12.99 -0.27
C PRO A 188 -9.43 13.25 1.22
N ASP A 189 -10.37 12.81 2.04
CA ASP A 189 -10.24 12.83 3.51
C ASP A 189 -9.25 11.78 4.00
N LEU A 190 -9.18 10.63 3.31
CA LEU A 190 -8.23 9.56 3.56
C LEU A 190 -8.02 8.64 2.35
N PHE A 191 -6.95 7.87 2.39
CA PHE A 191 -6.61 6.85 1.40
C PHE A 191 -6.54 5.45 2.03
N LEU A 192 -7.09 4.46 1.35
CA LEU A 192 -7.02 3.05 1.71
C LEU A 192 -6.02 2.34 0.79
N HIS A 193 -4.85 1.97 1.32
CA HIS A 193 -3.86 1.20 0.56
C HIS A 193 -4.09 -0.29 0.83
N CYS A 194 -4.58 -1.01 -0.17
CA CYS A 194 -5.13 -2.36 -0.01
C CYS A 194 -4.10 -3.49 -0.18
N GLY A 195 -2.81 -3.23 -0.01
CA GLY A 195 -1.78 -4.21 -0.37
C GLY A 195 -0.76 -3.72 -1.38
N ASP A 196 0.30 -4.51 -1.56
CA ASP A 196 1.38 -4.27 -2.52
C ASP A 196 1.93 -2.85 -2.45
N THR A 197 2.14 -2.38 -1.22
CA THR A 197 2.77 -1.09 -0.92
C THR A 197 4.21 -1.03 -1.44
N VAL A 198 4.82 -2.18 -1.71
CA VAL A 198 6.10 -2.41 -2.37
C VAL A 198 6.09 -3.76 -3.09
N TYR A 199 7.03 -3.96 -4.00
CA TYR A 199 7.39 -5.29 -4.53
C TYR A 199 8.79 -5.69 -4.06
N ALA A 200 8.86 -6.45 -2.96
CA ALA A 200 10.12 -6.86 -2.35
C ALA A 200 10.80 -8.04 -3.06
N ASP A 201 10.07 -8.70 -3.94
CA ASP A 201 10.42 -9.94 -4.62
C ASP A 201 10.48 -9.81 -6.15
N ALA A 202 10.24 -8.60 -6.67
CA ALA A 202 10.32 -8.26 -8.09
C ALA A 202 11.44 -7.23 -8.34
N PRO A 203 12.67 -7.69 -8.63
CA PRO A 203 13.78 -6.80 -8.98
C PRO A 203 13.45 -5.89 -10.17
N LEU A 204 13.88 -4.63 -10.11
CA LEU A 204 13.79 -3.70 -11.22
C LEU A 204 15.08 -3.74 -12.06
N THR A 205 14.91 -3.71 -13.37
CA THR A 205 15.97 -3.31 -14.31
C THR A 205 15.93 -1.81 -14.54
N GLU A 206 17.08 -1.21 -14.86
CA GLU A 206 17.15 0.23 -15.18
C GLU A 206 16.33 0.60 -16.40
N THR A 207 16.26 -0.29 -17.39
CA THR A 207 15.63 -0.04 -18.68
C THR A 207 14.70 -1.18 -19.06
N VAL A 208 13.49 -0.85 -19.49
CA VAL A 208 12.51 -1.78 -20.08
C VAL A 208 12.14 -1.30 -21.48
N ALA A 209 12.30 -2.17 -22.47
CA ALA A 209 11.90 -1.88 -23.84
C ALA A 209 10.37 -1.99 -23.98
N LEU A 210 9.77 -1.03 -24.69
CA LEU A 210 8.34 -0.99 -24.98
C LEU A 210 8.09 -1.08 -26.50
N PRO A 211 6.88 -1.47 -26.92
CA PRO A 211 6.50 -1.43 -28.33
C PRO A 211 6.74 -0.05 -28.97
N GLY A 212 7.07 -0.05 -30.26
CA GLY A 212 7.31 1.18 -31.03
C GLY A 212 8.63 1.89 -30.71
N GLY A 213 9.61 1.19 -30.12
CA GLY A 213 10.92 1.75 -29.78
C GLY A 213 10.91 2.69 -28.56
N ARG A 214 9.76 2.78 -27.86
CA ARG A 214 9.67 3.50 -26.58
C ARG A 214 10.47 2.76 -25.52
N VAL A 215 10.86 3.49 -24.49
CA VAL A 215 11.62 2.95 -23.36
C VAL A 215 11.01 3.45 -22.05
N TRP A 216 11.03 2.60 -21.05
CA TRP A 216 10.81 2.98 -19.65
C TRP A 216 12.14 2.93 -18.90
N ARG A 217 12.47 4.01 -18.19
CA ARG A 217 13.71 4.11 -17.40
C ARG A 217 13.38 4.24 -15.93
N ASN A 218 13.78 3.24 -15.17
CA ASN A 218 13.59 3.20 -13.73
C ASN A 218 14.76 3.90 -13.02
N ILE A 219 14.46 4.61 -11.94
CA ILE A 219 15.43 4.71 -10.85
C ILE A 219 15.64 3.29 -10.31
N VAL A 220 16.88 2.89 -10.06
CA VAL A 220 17.20 1.60 -9.42
C VAL A 220 18.13 1.85 -8.23
N THR A 221 17.80 1.26 -7.09
CA THR A 221 18.65 1.19 -5.90
C THR A 221 19.21 -0.22 -5.74
N PRO A 222 20.30 -0.42 -4.98
CA PRO A 222 20.84 -1.75 -4.72
C PRO A 222 19.77 -2.73 -4.21
N GLU A 223 18.94 -2.30 -3.27
CA GLU A 223 17.88 -3.12 -2.67
C GLU A 223 16.80 -3.45 -3.70
N LYS A 224 16.48 -2.52 -4.61
CA LYS A 224 15.48 -2.75 -5.67
C LYS A 224 16.01 -3.58 -6.85
N SER A 225 17.30 -3.89 -6.88
CA SER A 225 17.95 -4.67 -7.94
C SER A 225 17.98 -6.19 -7.67
N LYS A 226 17.49 -6.63 -6.51
CA LYS A 226 17.39 -8.05 -6.11
C LYS A 226 16.15 -8.28 -5.24
N VAL A 227 15.84 -9.55 -4.97
CA VAL A 227 14.82 -9.92 -3.98
C VAL A 227 15.30 -9.55 -2.58
N ALA A 228 14.40 -9.11 -1.71
CA ALA A 228 14.73 -8.77 -0.33
C ALA A 228 14.77 -10.03 0.54
N GLU A 229 15.82 -10.17 1.34
CA GLU A 229 15.94 -11.29 2.28
C GLU A 229 16.24 -10.79 3.70
N THR A 230 17.07 -9.76 3.81
CA THR A 230 17.44 -9.12 5.07
C THR A 230 16.49 -7.98 5.43
N LEU A 231 16.45 -7.60 6.71
CA LEU A 231 15.62 -6.49 7.16
C LEU A 231 15.97 -5.17 6.45
N ASP A 232 17.26 -4.90 6.20
CA ASP A 232 17.68 -3.68 5.52
C ASP A 232 17.31 -3.68 4.03
N GLU A 233 17.35 -4.84 3.37
CA GLU A 233 16.82 -4.97 2.00
C GLU A 233 15.31 -4.71 1.96
N TYR A 234 14.53 -5.25 2.90
CA TYR A 234 13.10 -4.95 3.02
C TYR A 234 12.86 -3.45 3.27
N ARG A 235 13.60 -2.82 4.20
CA ARG A 235 13.54 -1.36 4.41
C ARG A 235 13.84 -0.57 3.14
N GLY A 236 14.79 -1.03 2.33
CA GLY A 236 15.13 -0.43 1.04
C GLY A 236 13.98 -0.44 0.04
N GLN A 237 13.11 -1.46 0.07
CA GLN A 237 11.92 -1.52 -0.79
C GLN A 237 10.94 -0.38 -0.47
N PHE A 238 10.67 -0.16 0.82
CA PHE A 238 9.79 0.94 1.26
C PHE A 238 10.45 2.31 1.04
N ALA A 239 11.76 2.40 1.27
CA ALA A 239 12.53 3.62 1.02
C ALA A 239 12.46 4.05 -0.45
N TYR A 240 12.56 3.10 -1.38
CA TYR A 240 12.52 3.33 -2.82
C TYR A 240 11.28 4.12 -3.25
N ASN A 241 10.10 3.71 -2.79
CA ASN A 241 8.84 4.37 -3.19
C ASN A 241 8.81 5.85 -2.76
N LEU A 242 9.36 6.17 -1.59
CA LEU A 242 9.46 7.55 -1.09
C LEU A 242 10.60 8.37 -1.73
N LEU A 243 11.29 7.85 -2.75
CA LEU A 243 12.10 8.68 -3.64
C LEU A 243 11.22 9.51 -4.59
N ASP A 244 10.02 9.05 -4.90
CA ASP A 244 9.09 9.72 -5.81
C ASP A 244 8.46 10.97 -5.17
N ASP A 245 8.51 12.08 -5.90
CA ASP A 245 8.00 13.37 -5.43
C ASP A 245 6.47 13.43 -5.39
N ASN A 246 5.75 12.71 -6.27
CA ASN A 246 4.30 12.68 -6.24
C ASN A 246 3.82 11.90 -5.01
N LEU A 247 4.42 10.75 -4.72
CA LEU A 247 4.09 9.95 -3.54
C LEU A 247 4.42 10.70 -2.24
N LYS A 248 5.63 11.29 -2.12
CA LYS A 248 5.99 12.12 -0.94
C LYS A 248 4.99 13.26 -0.72
N ARG A 249 4.59 13.95 -1.80
CA ARG A 249 3.59 15.03 -1.70
C ARG A 249 2.22 14.49 -1.28
N PHE A 250 1.80 13.36 -1.82
CA PHE A 250 0.52 12.73 -1.49
C PHE A 250 0.47 12.33 -0.01
N THR A 251 1.45 11.57 0.47
CA THR A 251 1.47 11.06 1.87
C THR A 251 1.66 12.16 2.91
N ALA A 252 2.27 13.29 2.53
CA ALA A 252 2.34 14.47 3.40
C ALA A 252 0.97 15.17 3.57
N ASN A 253 0.00 14.95 2.68
CA ASN A 253 -1.26 15.70 2.67
C ASN A 253 -2.53 14.84 2.81
N VAL A 254 -2.42 13.52 2.60
CA VAL A 254 -3.54 12.58 2.68
C VAL A 254 -3.20 11.50 3.68
N PRO A 255 -3.97 11.36 4.79
CA PRO A 255 -3.73 10.29 5.74
C PRO A 255 -4.14 8.94 5.14
N ALA A 256 -3.41 7.88 5.48
CA ALA A 256 -3.69 6.55 4.96
C ALA A 256 -4.10 5.54 6.07
N TYR A 257 -5.01 4.62 5.72
CA TYR A 257 -5.16 3.33 6.37
C TYR A 257 -4.49 2.28 5.49
N VAL A 258 -3.33 1.81 5.96
CA VAL A 258 -2.48 0.90 5.20
C VAL A 258 -2.68 -0.54 5.68
N GLN A 259 -2.81 -1.43 4.70
CA GLN A 259 -2.83 -2.88 4.78
C GLN A 259 -1.66 -3.41 3.93
N TRP A 260 -1.12 -4.57 4.30
CA TRP A 260 -0.14 -5.29 3.50
C TRP A 260 -0.82 -6.37 2.67
N ASP A 261 -0.09 -6.91 1.71
CA ASP A 261 -0.47 -8.07 0.94
C ASP A 261 0.75 -9.02 0.79
N ASP A 262 0.89 -9.72 -0.33
CA ASP A 262 1.96 -10.70 -0.53
C ASP A 262 3.30 -10.05 -0.88
N HIS A 263 3.30 -9.04 -1.74
CA HIS A 263 4.53 -8.47 -2.29
C HIS A 263 5.35 -7.63 -1.30
N GLU A 264 4.81 -7.30 -0.12
CA GLU A 264 5.63 -6.85 1.03
C GLU A 264 6.61 -7.93 1.49
N VAL A 265 6.31 -9.21 1.23
CA VAL A 265 7.09 -10.38 1.62
C VAL A 265 7.68 -11.07 0.39
N VAL A 266 6.85 -11.85 -0.31
CA VAL A 266 7.12 -12.68 -1.49
C VAL A 266 5.78 -12.99 -2.16
N ASN A 267 5.69 -12.90 -3.49
CA ASN A 267 4.50 -13.22 -4.26
C ASN A 267 3.84 -14.54 -3.82
N ASN A 268 2.53 -14.48 -3.61
CA ASN A 268 1.62 -15.55 -3.22
C ASN A 268 1.89 -16.23 -1.87
N TRP A 269 2.64 -15.59 -0.96
CA TRP A 269 3.08 -16.32 0.22
C TRP A 269 1.97 -16.81 1.15
N TYR A 270 2.28 -17.88 1.88
CA TYR A 270 1.48 -18.38 2.99
C TYR A 270 2.36 -18.85 4.16
N PRO A 271 1.84 -18.87 5.41
CA PRO A 271 2.57 -19.36 6.57
C PRO A 271 3.13 -20.77 6.39
N GLY A 272 4.41 -20.95 6.71
CA GLY A 272 5.11 -22.23 6.58
C GLY A 272 5.58 -22.60 5.17
N GLU A 273 5.43 -21.72 4.18
CA GLU A 273 5.96 -21.95 2.83
C GLU A 273 7.50 -22.06 2.81
N ILE A 274 8.01 -22.93 1.93
CA ILE A 274 9.43 -23.13 1.67
C ILE A 274 9.74 -22.93 0.18
N LEU A 275 10.56 -21.92 -0.14
CA LEU A 275 10.89 -21.47 -1.50
C LEU A 275 11.91 -22.35 -2.24
N ASN A 276 11.69 -23.67 -2.25
CA ASN A 276 12.64 -24.64 -2.81
C ASN A 276 12.91 -24.44 -4.31
N ASP A 277 11.94 -23.92 -5.06
CA ASP A 277 12.03 -23.71 -6.51
C ASP A 277 12.36 -22.27 -6.92
N ARG A 278 12.72 -21.41 -5.96
CA ARG A 278 13.09 -20.01 -6.18
C ARG A 278 14.61 -19.79 -5.96
N PRO A 279 15.48 -20.12 -6.94
CA PRO A 279 16.94 -20.09 -6.76
C PRO A 279 17.50 -18.70 -6.44
N GLU A 280 16.75 -17.63 -6.71
CA GLU A 280 17.12 -16.25 -6.37
C GLU A 280 17.11 -15.97 -4.85
N TYR A 281 16.46 -16.81 -4.05
CA TYR A 281 16.47 -16.73 -2.58
C TYR A 281 17.49 -17.67 -1.96
N THR A 282 18.26 -17.16 -1.00
CA THR A 282 19.13 -17.95 -0.12
C THR A 282 18.37 -18.41 1.13
N GLU A 283 17.65 -17.51 1.81
CA GLU A 283 16.71 -17.88 2.88
C GLU A 283 15.44 -18.46 2.24
N LYS A 284 15.12 -19.70 2.59
CA LYS A 284 14.01 -20.45 1.97
C LYS A 284 12.73 -20.42 2.78
N ARG A 285 12.80 -20.12 4.07
CA ARG A 285 11.63 -20.16 4.96
C ARG A 285 10.90 -18.83 4.91
N VAL A 286 9.69 -18.84 4.37
CA VAL A 286 8.93 -17.61 4.22
C VAL A 286 8.56 -16.98 5.56
N ASP A 287 8.37 -17.76 6.62
CA ASP A 287 8.11 -17.21 7.96
C ASP A 287 9.23 -16.28 8.46
N VAL A 288 10.49 -16.52 8.05
CA VAL A 288 11.64 -15.66 8.39
C VAL A 288 11.58 -14.36 7.59
N LEU A 289 11.30 -14.47 6.30
CA LEU A 289 11.14 -13.34 5.39
C LEU A 289 9.97 -12.45 5.83
N ALA A 290 8.81 -13.05 6.09
CA ALA A 290 7.60 -12.40 6.57
C ALA A 290 7.82 -11.65 7.89
N ALA A 291 8.59 -12.20 8.83
CA ALA A 291 8.91 -11.51 10.07
C ALA A 291 9.75 -10.23 9.84
N ARG A 292 10.71 -10.27 8.91
CA ARG A 292 11.55 -9.11 8.54
C ARG A 292 10.73 -8.07 7.77
N ALA A 293 9.95 -8.51 6.79
CA ALA A 293 9.02 -7.70 6.03
C ALA A 293 8.00 -6.99 6.95
N PHE A 294 7.40 -7.72 7.90
CA PHE A 294 6.47 -7.17 8.89
C PHE A 294 7.09 -6.04 9.71
N GLN A 295 8.34 -6.20 10.16
CA GLN A 295 9.04 -5.14 10.87
C GLN A 295 9.24 -3.91 9.98
N ALA A 296 9.75 -4.10 8.77
CA ALA A 296 9.96 -3.00 7.82
C ALA A 296 8.61 -2.30 7.46
N PHE A 297 7.56 -3.05 7.18
CA PHE A 297 6.22 -2.55 6.89
C PHE A 297 5.71 -1.62 8.00
N HIS A 298 5.83 -2.03 9.27
CA HIS A 298 5.43 -1.21 10.39
C HIS A 298 6.38 -0.03 10.68
N GLU A 299 7.67 -0.16 10.37
CA GLU A 299 8.62 0.94 10.48
C GLU A 299 8.33 2.04 9.47
N TRP A 300 7.93 1.69 8.24
CA TRP A 300 7.81 2.62 7.11
C TRP A 300 6.42 3.17 6.86
N HIS A 301 5.38 2.63 7.50
CA HIS A 301 4.01 3.14 7.40
C HIS A 301 3.50 3.78 8.72
N PRO A 302 2.62 4.80 8.63
CA PRO A 302 2.06 5.51 9.78
C PRO A 302 0.95 4.71 10.51
N ILE A 303 1.25 3.46 10.87
CA ILE A 303 0.33 2.52 11.53
C ILE A 303 0.55 2.52 13.06
N ASP A 304 -0.53 2.64 13.83
CA ASP A 304 -0.52 2.47 15.29
C ASP A 304 -0.82 1.02 15.65
N ARG A 305 0.22 0.23 15.96
CA ARG A 305 0.07 -1.18 16.36
C ARG A 305 -0.87 -1.39 17.55
N ARG A 306 -1.11 -0.37 18.38
CA ARG A 306 -2.05 -0.45 19.51
C ARG A 306 -3.52 -0.42 19.10
N GLN A 307 -3.81 -0.01 17.86
CA GLN A 307 -5.16 -0.04 17.29
C GLN A 307 -5.46 -1.40 16.62
N ALA A 308 -4.42 -2.14 16.22
CA ALA A 308 -4.56 -3.50 15.71
C ALA A 308 -5.00 -4.46 16.82
N VAL A 309 -5.93 -5.35 16.50
CA VAL A 309 -6.55 -6.28 17.46
C VAL A 309 -5.53 -7.28 18.04
N ASP A 310 -4.53 -7.62 17.24
CA ASP A 310 -3.45 -8.56 17.54
C ASP A 310 -2.05 -7.90 17.51
N GLY A 311 -2.00 -6.58 17.29
CA GLY A 311 -0.75 -5.84 17.13
C GLY A 311 -0.07 -5.99 15.76
N ARG A 312 -0.75 -6.58 14.77
CA ARG A 312 -0.35 -6.68 13.36
C ARG A 312 -1.13 -5.67 12.52
N VAL A 313 -2.02 -6.13 11.63
CA VAL A 313 -2.64 -5.31 10.58
C VAL A 313 -4.12 -5.05 10.84
N TYR A 314 -4.94 -6.07 11.10
CA TYR A 314 -6.39 -5.89 11.08
C TYR A 314 -6.92 -5.03 12.25
N ARG A 315 -7.77 -4.05 11.89
CA ARG A 315 -8.28 -2.98 12.76
C ARG A 315 -9.46 -2.26 12.10
N ASN A 316 -10.20 -1.43 12.84
CA ASN A 316 -11.30 -0.64 12.29
C ASN A 316 -11.28 0.82 12.75
N PHE A 317 -11.71 1.73 11.86
CA PHE A 317 -11.76 3.16 12.13
C PHE A 317 -13.10 3.76 11.69
N ARG A 318 -13.74 4.49 12.60
CA ARG A 318 -14.93 5.29 12.29
C ARG A 318 -14.54 6.62 11.68
N HIS A 319 -15.18 6.95 10.57
CA HIS A 319 -15.15 8.25 9.93
C HIS A 319 -16.53 8.92 10.02
N GLY A 320 -16.78 9.55 11.16
CA GLY A 320 -18.09 10.10 11.51
C GLY A 320 -19.19 9.04 11.61
N SER A 321 -20.42 9.48 11.37
CA SER A 321 -21.60 8.59 11.35
C SER A 321 -21.82 7.90 10.00
N ARG A 322 -21.02 8.23 8.99
CA ARG A 322 -21.24 7.82 7.60
C ARG A 322 -20.45 6.58 7.21
N ALA A 323 -19.18 6.47 7.61
CA ALA A 323 -18.34 5.34 7.25
C ALA A 323 -17.63 4.74 8.46
N GLU A 324 -17.46 3.43 8.45
CA GLU A 324 -16.49 2.72 9.26
C GLU A 324 -15.72 1.78 8.34
N VAL A 325 -14.39 1.87 8.39
CA VAL A 325 -13.49 1.05 7.56
C VAL A 325 -12.96 -0.10 8.40
N PHE A 326 -13.03 -1.32 7.88
CA PHE A 326 -12.55 -2.56 8.48
C PHE A 326 -11.37 -3.06 7.65
N VAL A 327 -10.16 -2.87 8.16
CA VAL A 327 -8.91 -3.29 7.53
C VAL A 327 -8.66 -4.75 7.89
N LEU A 328 -8.46 -5.61 6.91
CA LEU A 328 -8.19 -7.04 7.10
C LEU A 328 -6.69 -7.38 7.09
N ASP A 329 -6.38 -8.64 7.31
CA ASP A 329 -5.11 -9.31 7.03
C ASP A 329 -5.45 -10.68 6.44
N MET A 330 -5.34 -10.84 5.12
CA MET A 330 -5.67 -12.09 4.43
C MET A 330 -4.43 -12.92 4.09
N ARG A 331 -3.26 -12.58 4.67
CA ARG A 331 -2.00 -13.29 4.51
C ARG A 331 -1.59 -14.08 5.75
N THR A 332 -1.53 -13.42 6.91
CA THR A 332 -0.98 -14.02 8.15
C THR A 332 -1.62 -15.35 8.53
N TYR A 333 -2.91 -15.50 8.24
CA TYR A 333 -3.76 -16.57 8.77
C TYR A 333 -4.26 -17.53 7.69
N LYS A 334 -3.77 -17.36 6.46
CA LYS A 334 -4.19 -18.11 5.28
C LYS A 334 -3.62 -19.52 5.30
N ASP A 335 -4.42 -20.49 4.86
CA ASP A 335 -3.91 -21.85 4.62
C ASP A 335 -3.01 -21.91 3.38
N ALA A 336 -2.24 -22.98 3.23
CA ALA A 336 -1.37 -23.18 2.07
C ALA A 336 -2.12 -23.14 0.73
N ASN A 337 -1.51 -22.56 -0.31
CA ASN A 337 -2.10 -22.50 -1.65
C ASN A 337 -2.33 -23.87 -2.30
N THR A 338 -1.62 -24.88 -1.81
CA THR A 338 -1.69 -26.29 -2.22
C THR A 338 -2.65 -27.12 -1.37
N ALA A 339 -3.32 -26.52 -0.38
CA ALA A 339 -4.32 -27.20 0.44
C ALA A 339 -5.46 -27.75 -0.44
N ASP A 340 -6.08 -28.85 0.02
CA ASP A 340 -7.20 -29.49 -0.68
C ASP A 340 -8.39 -28.52 -0.74
N GLN A 341 -8.66 -28.00 -1.93
CA GLN A 341 -9.73 -27.04 -2.22
C GLN A 341 -11.14 -27.59 -1.95
N THR A 342 -11.30 -28.90 -1.79
CA THR A 342 -12.59 -29.52 -1.47
C THR A 342 -12.88 -29.58 0.03
N LYS A 343 -11.89 -29.25 0.89
CA LYS A 343 -12.01 -29.25 2.35
C LYS A 343 -12.15 -27.83 2.88
N PRO A 344 -12.75 -27.63 4.07
CA PRO A 344 -12.76 -26.32 4.71
C PRO A 344 -11.34 -25.78 4.90
N GLY A 345 -11.16 -24.50 4.60
CA GLY A 345 -9.89 -23.79 4.72
C GLY A 345 -10.08 -22.35 5.15
N ARG A 346 -8.97 -21.68 5.46
CA ARG A 346 -8.90 -20.36 6.09
C ARG A 346 -8.20 -19.35 5.20
N ILE A 347 -8.69 -18.12 5.28
CA ILE A 347 -8.10 -16.92 4.67
C ILE A 347 -7.87 -15.83 5.73
N LEU A 348 -8.84 -15.61 6.62
CA LEU A 348 -8.74 -14.68 7.75
C LEU A 348 -8.28 -15.40 9.03
N GLY A 349 -8.58 -16.69 9.14
CA GLY A 349 -8.47 -17.45 10.37
C GLY A 349 -9.57 -17.13 11.38
N ASP A 350 -9.91 -18.13 12.19
CA ASP A 350 -11.11 -18.14 13.03
C ASP A 350 -11.26 -16.92 13.97
N ARG A 351 -10.15 -16.31 14.42
CA ARG A 351 -10.18 -15.15 15.32
C ARG A 351 -10.56 -13.88 14.57
N GLN A 352 -9.96 -13.63 13.42
CA GLN A 352 -10.23 -12.44 12.61
C GLN A 352 -11.60 -12.54 11.94
N ALA A 353 -11.99 -13.72 11.45
CA ALA A 353 -13.33 -13.95 10.90
C ALA A 353 -14.43 -13.60 11.91
N ARG A 354 -14.31 -14.09 13.16
CA ARG A 354 -15.25 -13.74 14.24
C ARG A 354 -15.20 -12.26 14.61
N TRP A 355 -14.00 -11.69 14.70
CA TRP A 355 -13.84 -10.25 14.94
C TRP A 355 -14.55 -9.42 13.88
N LEU A 356 -14.41 -9.76 12.59
CA LEU A 356 -15.01 -9.03 11.49
C LEU A 356 -16.54 -9.02 11.61
N VAL A 357 -17.16 -10.19 11.76
CA VAL A 357 -18.62 -10.31 11.96
C VAL A 357 -19.07 -9.50 13.17
N ASP A 358 -18.41 -9.66 14.31
CA ASP A 358 -18.77 -8.96 15.55
C ASP A 358 -18.56 -7.45 15.48
N ALA A 359 -17.52 -6.98 14.78
CA ALA A 359 -17.23 -5.57 14.62
C ALA A 359 -18.21 -4.89 13.64
N LEU A 360 -18.57 -5.59 12.56
CA LEU A 360 -19.60 -5.15 11.62
C LEU A 360 -20.98 -5.03 12.29
N ASP A 361 -21.34 -6.01 13.10
CA ASP A 361 -22.59 -6.05 13.87
C ASP A 361 -22.70 -4.91 14.89
N ARG A 362 -21.60 -4.60 15.60
CA ARG A 362 -21.54 -3.46 16.53
C ARG A 362 -21.47 -2.10 15.84
N SER A 363 -21.22 -2.04 14.54
CA SER A 363 -21.02 -0.77 13.85
C SER A 363 -22.34 -0.03 13.62
N THR A 364 -22.36 1.22 14.09
CA THR A 364 -23.50 2.13 13.90
C THR A 364 -23.28 3.07 12.71
N ALA A 365 -22.21 2.87 11.92
CA ALA A 365 -21.98 3.67 10.73
C ALA A 365 -22.99 3.33 9.62
N THR A 366 -23.33 4.34 8.81
CA THR A 366 -24.23 4.15 7.66
C THR A 366 -23.68 3.10 6.72
N TRP A 367 -22.40 3.20 6.36
CA TRP A 367 -21.66 2.27 5.50
C TRP A 367 -20.54 1.59 6.27
N LYS A 368 -20.38 0.29 6.01
CA LYS A 368 -19.32 -0.55 6.54
C LYS A 368 -18.46 -0.97 5.35
N ILE A 369 -17.25 -0.42 5.29
CA ILE A 369 -16.34 -0.61 4.16
C ILE A 369 -15.29 -1.63 4.58
N VAL A 370 -15.29 -2.80 3.96
CA VAL A 370 -14.29 -3.83 4.21
C VAL A 370 -13.16 -3.65 3.22
N GLN A 371 -11.97 -3.37 3.75
CA GLN A 371 -10.73 -3.23 2.99
C GLN A 371 -10.02 -4.59 3.00
N ALA A 372 -9.99 -5.25 1.84
CA ALA A 372 -9.52 -6.61 1.67
C ALA A 372 -8.28 -6.61 0.76
N ASP A 373 -7.22 -7.30 1.18
CA ASP A 373 -6.01 -7.44 0.37
C ASP A 373 -6.25 -8.33 -0.86
N LEU A 374 -7.08 -9.38 -0.73
CA LEU A 374 -7.47 -10.23 -1.85
C LEU A 374 -8.93 -10.05 -2.28
N PRO A 375 -9.24 -10.26 -3.58
CA PRO A 375 -10.61 -10.32 -4.06
C PRO A 375 -11.36 -11.58 -3.61
N ILE A 376 -12.67 -11.45 -3.46
CA ILE A 376 -13.60 -12.50 -3.02
C ILE A 376 -13.84 -13.54 -4.11
N GLY A 377 -14.26 -13.09 -5.29
CA GLY A 377 -14.80 -13.96 -6.34
C GLY A 377 -13.86 -14.23 -7.51
N LEU A 378 -12.67 -13.63 -7.52
CA LEU A 378 -11.71 -13.81 -8.61
C LEU A 378 -10.79 -14.98 -8.32
N THR A 379 -10.73 -15.95 -9.24
CA THR A 379 -9.75 -17.02 -9.20
C THR A 379 -8.37 -16.42 -9.44
N VAL A 380 -7.46 -16.58 -8.47
CA VAL A 380 -6.06 -16.16 -8.56
C VAL A 380 -5.17 -17.41 -8.53
N PRO A 381 -4.71 -17.91 -9.69
CA PRO A 381 -3.91 -19.13 -9.76
C PRO A 381 -2.49 -18.97 -9.23
N ASP A 382 -2.03 -19.98 -8.51
CA ASP A 382 -0.64 -20.12 -8.05
C ASP A 382 -0.04 -21.45 -8.52
N GLY A 383 0.40 -21.48 -9.78
CA GLY A 383 0.80 -22.71 -10.44
C GLY A 383 -0.36 -23.70 -10.56
N LYS A 384 -0.35 -24.77 -9.76
CA LYS A 384 -1.47 -25.73 -9.62
C LYS A 384 -2.36 -25.45 -8.41
N GLY A 385 -1.91 -24.59 -7.50
CA GLY A 385 -2.65 -24.13 -6.33
C GLY A 385 -3.47 -22.88 -6.61
N ILE A 386 -4.07 -22.34 -5.57
CA ILE A 386 -4.86 -21.12 -5.62
C ILE A 386 -4.43 -20.18 -4.49
N GLU A 387 -4.28 -18.92 -4.85
CA GLU A 387 -3.89 -17.85 -3.94
C GLU A 387 -5.06 -17.23 -3.19
N GLY A 388 -6.11 -16.87 -3.95
CA GLY A 388 -7.22 -16.07 -3.49
C GLY A 388 -8.26 -16.83 -2.65
N VAL A 389 -9.38 -16.15 -2.41
CA VAL A 389 -10.55 -16.72 -1.74
C VAL A 389 -11.26 -17.72 -2.64
N ALA A 390 -11.59 -17.29 -3.86
CA ALA A 390 -12.23 -18.11 -4.87
C ALA A 390 -11.35 -19.30 -5.25
N ASN A 391 -11.85 -20.52 -5.02
CA ASN A 391 -11.05 -21.74 -5.08
C ASN A 391 -10.97 -22.35 -6.49
N GLY A 392 -11.71 -21.83 -7.46
CA GLY A 392 -11.72 -22.30 -8.85
C GLY A 392 -12.50 -23.60 -9.07
N LEU A 393 -13.30 -24.02 -8.08
CA LEU A 393 -14.17 -25.20 -8.13
C LEU A 393 -15.64 -24.77 -8.05
N PRO A 394 -16.33 -24.66 -9.19
CA PRO A 394 -17.75 -24.29 -9.20
C PRO A 394 -18.59 -25.20 -8.31
N GLY A 395 -19.40 -24.60 -7.43
CA GLY A 395 -20.40 -25.34 -6.67
C GLY A 395 -20.52 -24.86 -5.23
N ALA A 396 -20.72 -25.80 -4.30
CA ALA A 396 -20.77 -25.49 -2.88
C ALA A 396 -19.41 -24.94 -2.41
N PRO A 397 -19.37 -24.02 -1.43
CA PRO A 397 -18.12 -23.43 -0.97
C PRO A 397 -17.12 -24.50 -0.52
N GLY A 398 -15.93 -24.45 -1.09
CA GLY A 398 -14.79 -25.31 -0.75
C GLY A 398 -13.58 -24.46 -0.35
N GLY A 399 -12.56 -25.06 0.28
CA GLY A 399 -11.33 -24.35 0.61
C GLY A 399 -11.61 -23.10 1.45
N ARG A 400 -10.99 -21.99 1.05
CA ARG A 400 -11.12 -20.69 1.72
C ARG A 400 -12.49 -20.03 1.56
N GLU A 401 -13.26 -20.42 0.54
CA GLU A 401 -14.64 -19.97 0.39
C GLU A 401 -15.52 -20.44 1.55
N THR A 402 -15.17 -21.53 2.25
CA THR A 402 -15.94 -22.01 3.40
C THR A 402 -15.94 -21.03 4.57
N GLU A 403 -14.80 -20.41 4.87
CA GLU A 403 -14.69 -19.38 5.91
C GLU A 403 -15.42 -18.10 5.47
N LEU A 404 -15.27 -17.69 4.20
CA LEU A 404 -15.99 -16.53 3.70
C LEU A 404 -17.51 -16.75 3.68
N ALA A 405 -17.98 -17.93 3.28
CA ALA A 405 -19.39 -18.30 3.33
C ALA A 405 -19.94 -18.22 4.76
N TRP A 406 -19.15 -18.60 5.77
CA TRP A 406 -19.51 -18.39 7.17
C TRP A 406 -19.61 -16.90 7.51
N VAL A 407 -18.65 -16.07 7.10
CA VAL A 407 -18.69 -14.61 7.34
C VAL A 407 -19.93 -13.98 6.70
N LEU A 408 -20.17 -14.24 5.41
CA LEU A 408 -21.30 -13.68 4.65
C LEU A 408 -22.65 -14.11 5.25
N ARG A 409 -22.77 -15.37 5.65
CA ARG A 409 -23.96 -15.88 6.35
C ARG A 409 -24.20 -15.19 7.68
N GLU A 410 -23.16 -15.00 8.49
CA GLU A 410 -23.33 -14.38 9.80
C GLU A 410 -23.65 -12.88 9.69
N ILE A 411 -23.10 -12.18 8.69
CA ILE A 411 -23.50 -10.81 8.32
C ILE A 411 -25.00 -10.77 8.02
N ALA A 412 -25.50 -11.66 7.16
CA ALA A 412 -26.91 -11.72 6.78
C ALA A 412 -27.83 -12.08 7.97
N ARG A 413 -27.47 -13.10 8.75
CA ARG A 413 -28.23 -13.54 9.94
C ARG A 413 -28.36 -12.46 11.00
N ARG A 414 -27.29 -11.69 11.22
CA ARG A 414 -27.27 -10.55 12.13
C ARG A 414 -27.90 -9.30 11.52
N ARG A 415 -28.33 -9.35 10.25
CA ARG A 415 -28.94 -8.25 9.50
C ARG A 415 -28.02 -7.03 9.45
N VAL A 416 -26.72 -7.27 9.28
CA VAL A 416 -25.74 -6.22 9.08
C VAL A 416 -25.93 -5.65 7.68
N ARG A 417 -26.31 -4.38 7.60
CA ARG A 417 -26.61 -3.70 6.34
C ARG A 417 -25.47 -2.81 5.87
N ASN A 418 -25.51 -2.48 4.58
CA ASN A 418 -24.67 -1.48 3.91
C ASN A 418 -23.18 -1.83 3.97
N VAL A 419 -22.86 -3.09 3.69
CA VAL A 419 -21.49 -3.59 3.59
C VAL A 419 -21.03 -3.51 2.13
N VAL A 420 -19.84 -2.94 1.91
CA VAL A 420 -19.16 -2.93 0.60
C VAL A 420 -17.72 -3.38 0.78
N TRP A 421 -17.18 -4.06 -0.23
CA TRP A 421 -15.81 -4.58 -0.22
C TRP A 421 -14.95 -3.80 -1.22
N LEU A 422 -13.77 -3.40 -0.80
CA LEU A 422 -12.77 -2.70 -1.62
C LEU A 422 -11.48 -3.50 -1.62
N THR A 423 -10.90 -3.75 -2.80
CA THR A 423 -9.71 -4.59 -2.96
C THR A 423 -8.83 -4.13 -4.15
N ALA A 424 -7.62 -4.69 -4.24
CA ALA A 424 -6.62 -4.48 -5.28
C ALA A 424 -6.09 -5.86 -5.80
N ASP A 425 -4.79 -6.14 -5.75
CA ASP A 425 -4.10 -7.43 -6.07
C ASP A 425 -4.10 -7.83 -7.56
N VAL A 426 -5.21 -7.66 -8.27
CA VAL A 426 -5.35 -8.25 -9.62
C VAL A 426 -4.94 -7.31 -10.77
N HIS A 427 -4.53 -6.08 -10.46
CA HIS A 427 -3.95 -5.10 -11.38
C HIS A 427 -4.87 -4.70 -12.57
N TYR A 428 -6.16 -4.53 -12.28
CA TYR A 428 -7.12 -3.83 -13.13
C TYR A 428 -8.22 -3.22 -12.27
N THR A 429 -9.18 -2.52 -12.88
CA THR A 429 -10.35 -2.02 -12.16
C THR A 429 -11.65 -2.66 -12.63
N ALA A 430 -12.51 -3.00 -11.67
CA ALA A 430 -13.78 -3.66 -11.94
C ALA A 430 -14.82 -3.41 -10.84
N ALA A 431 -16.09 -3.57 -11.20
CA ALA A 431 -17.22 -3.59 -10.28
C ALA A 431 -17.93 -4.93 -10.37
N HIS A 432 -17.95 -5.66 -9.25
CA HIS A 432 -18.59 -6.96 -9.15
C HIS A 432 -19.81 -6.90 -8.24
N HIS A 433 -20.93 -7.44 -8.70
CA HIS A 433 -22.14 -7.59 -7.89
C HIS A 433 -22.43 -9.06 -7.62
N TYR A 434 -22.50 -9.42 -6.35
CA TYR A 434 -22.75 -10.78 -5.87
C TYR A 434 -24.22 -10.89 -5.45
N SER A 435 -24.90 -11.95 -5.88
CA SER A 435 -26.30 -12.20 -5.52
C SER A 435 -26.57 -13.70 -5.32
N PRO A 436 -27.31 -14.10 -4.26
CA PRO A 436 -27.74 -15.48 -4.07
C PRO A 436 -28.59 -16.00 -5.23
N ASP A 437 -29.27 -15.13 -6.00
CA ASP A 437 -30.08 -15.52 -7.17
C ASP A 437 -29.25 -16.15 -8.30
N ARG A 438 -27.92 -15.93 -8.30
CA ARG A 438 -26.98 -16.45 -9.29
C ARG A 438 -25.93 -17.39 -8.70
N ALA A 439 -26.01 -17.64 -7.40
CA ALA A 439 -24.95 -18.29 -6.65
C ALA A 439 -25.27 -19.77 -6.41
N SER A 440 -24.21 -20.56 -6.22
CA SER A 440 -24.34 -21.94 -5.74
C SER A 440 -24.59 -22.00 -4.24
N PHE A 441 -23.98 -21.10 -3.47
CA PHE A 441 -24.27 -20.88 -2.05
C PHE A 441 -25.24 -19.71 -1.91
N THR A 442 -26.32 -19.83 -1.14
CA THR A 442 -27.39 -18.79 -1.13
C THR A 442 -27.68 -18.17 0.23
N ASP A 443 -27.00 -18.58 1.31
CA ASP A 443 -27.20 -18.04 2.67
C ASP A 443 -26.37 -16.77 2.89
N PHE A 444 -26.62 -15.73 2.08
CA PHE A 444 -26.02 -14.39 2.19
C PHE A 444 -26.89 -13.30 1.52
N ASP A 445 -26.70 -12.04 1.91
CA ASP A 445 -27.36 -10.88 1.29
C ASP A 445 -26.56 -10.36 0.07
N PRO A 446 -27.20 -9.85 -1.00
CA PRO A 446 -26.48 -9.25 -2.13
C PRO A 446 -25.51 -8.13 -1.70
N PHE A 447 -24.33 -8.09 -2.31
CA PHE A 447 -23.30 -7.09 -1.99
C PHE A 447 -22.46 -6.69 -3.21
N TRP A 448 -21.74 -5.59 -3.05
CA TRP A 448 -20.78 -5.08 -4.05
C TRP A 448 -19.35 -5.25 -3.57
N GLU A 449 -18.49 -5.66 -4.50
CA GLU A 449 -17.04 -5.54 -4.41
C GLU A 449 -16.55 -4.63 -5.52
N PHE A 450 -15.63 -3.73 -5.19
CA PHE A 450 -14.98 -2.85 -6.14
C PHE A 450 -13.47 -3.09 -6.11
N VAL A 451 -12.94 -3.40 -7.28
CA VAL A 451 -11.52 -3.69 -7.49
C VAL A 451 -10.87 -2.46 -8.11
N SER A 452 -9.74 -2.02 -7.56
CA SER A 452 -8.95 -0.99 -8.21
C SER A 452 -7.45 -1.17 -7.97
N GLY A 453 -6.73 -1.20 -9.08
CA GLY A 453 -5.28 -1.24 -9.19
C GLY A 453 -4.89 -1.37 -10.66
N PRO A 454 -3.60 -1.35 -11.00
CA PRO A 454 -2.49 -1.01 -10.12
C PRO A 454 -2.24 0.51 -10.07
N LEU A 455 -1.51 0.98 -9.07
CA LEU A 455 -1.09 2.38 -8.96
C LEU A 455 0.11 2.68 -9.86
N ASN A 456 1.15 1.86 -9.77
CA ASN A 456 2.33 1.97 -10.63
C ASN A 456 3.02 0.61 -10.75
N ALA A 457 2.29 -0.36 -11.28
CA ALA A 457 2.78 -1.71 -11.50
C ALA A 457 2.27 -2.22 -12.85
N GLY A 458 2.68 -3.42 -13.25
CA GLY A 458 2.26 -3.97 -14.55
C GLY A 458 0.78 -4.25 -14.53
N ALA A 459 -0.02 -3.79 -15.50
CA ALA A 459 -1.44 -4.12 -15.51
C ALA A 459 -1.67 -5.58 -15.98
N PHE A 460 -2.67 -6.26 -15.39
CA PHE A 460 -3.04 -7.65 -15.72
C PHE A 460 -4.56 -7.83 -15.83
N GLY A 461 -4.98 -9.06 -16.14
CA GLY A 461 -6.39 -9.47 -16.12
C GLY A 461 -7.11 -9.35 -17.47
N PRO A 462 -8.46 -9.50 -17.46
CA PRO A 462 -9.25 -9.82 -16.27
C PRO A 462 -9.08 -11.29 -15.84
N ASN A 463 -9.23 -11.54 -14.53
CA ASN A 463 -9.23 -12.91 -13.99
C ASN A 463 -10.64 -13.53 -14.13
N ILE A 464 -10.71 -14.86 -13.99
CA ILE A 464 -11.97 -15.60 -14.09
C ILE A 464 -12.74 -15.45 -12.77
N LEU A 465 -14.06 -15.24 -12.86
CA LEU A 465 -14.95 -15.24 -11.71
C LEU A 465 -15.40 -16.65 -11.35
N ASP A 466 -15.37 -16.97 -10.07
CA ASP A 466 -15.89 -18.21 -9.51
C ASP A 466 -17.40 -18.07 -9.19
N PRO A 467 -18.25 -19.00 -9.66
CA PRO A 467 -19.70 -18.88 -9.50
C PRO A 467 -20.22 -19.17 -8.09
N THR A 468 -19.39 -19.60 -7.13
CA THR A 468 -19.81 -19.98 -5.77
C THR A 468 -20.72 -18.93 -5.10
N PHE A 469 -20.35 -17.65 -5.21
CA PHE A 469 -21.11 -16.52 -4.65
C PHE A 469 -21.88 -15.71 -5.72
N GLY A 470 -22.07 -16.26 -6.91
CA GLY A 470 -22.86 -15.66 -7.99
C GLY A 470 -22.43 -14.26 -8.45
N PRO A 471 -21.12 -13.98 -8.62
CA PRO A 471 -20.66 -12.68 -9.09
C PRO A 471 -21.11 -12.39 -10.51
N GLU A 472 -21.38 -11.13 -10.77
CA GLU A 472 -21.55 -10.55 -12.09
C GLU A 472 -20.53 -9.44 -12.27
N ALA A 473 -19.74 -9.51 -13.35
CA ALA A 473 -18.85 -8.45 -13.76
C ALA A 473 -19.63 -7.31 -14.44
N VAL A 474 -20.09 -6.35 -13.65
CA VAL A 474 -20.89 -5.21 -14.13
C VAL A 474 -20.04 -4.21 -14.91
N PHE A 475 -18.77 -4.08 -14.54
CA PHE A 475 -17.79 -3.28 -15.25
C PHE A 475 -16.40 -3.88 -15.09
N VAL A 476 -15.60 -3.84 -16.17
CA VAL A 476 -14.20 -4.25 -16.19
C VAL A 476 -13.44 -3.32 -17.13
N HIS A 477 -12.33 -2.75 -16.66
CA HIS A 477 -11.34 -2.09 -17.49
C HIS A 477 -9.97 -2.70 -17.20
N ALA A 478 -9.53 -3.57 -18.12
CA ALA A 478 -8.32 -4.38 -18.02
C ALA A 478 -7.50 -4.26 -19.30
N PRO A 479 -6.17 -4.43 -19.24
CA PRO A 479 -5.30 -4.27 -20.40
C PRO A 479 -5.49 -5.39 -21.43
N PRO A 480 -5.12 -5.15 -22.70
CA PRO A 480 -5.18 -6.17 -23.74
C PRO A 480 -4.11 -7.26 -23.59
N ALA A 481 -3.09 -7.03 -22.76
CA ALA A 481 -2.00 -7.96 -22.52
C ALA A 481 -1.53 -7.90 -21.05
N ALA A 482 -1.02 -9.02 -20.55
CA ALA A 482 -0.42 -9.10 -19.22
C ALA A 482 0.86 -8.25 -19.12
N ASN A 483 1.11 -7.71 -17.93
CA ASN A 483 2.23 -6.82 -17.62
C ASN A 483 2.28 -5.58 -18.53
N THR A 484 1.11 -5.00 -18.84
CA THR A 484 1.03 -3.77 -19.64
C THR A 484 1.61 -2.59 -18.88
N SER A 485 2.39 -1.75 -19.56
CA SER A 485 3.12 -0.64 -18.96
C SER A 485 2.19 0.42 -18.36
N PRO A 486 2.57 1.08 -17.26
CA PRO A 486 1.85 2.26 -16.77
C PRO A 486 1.70 3.37 -17.81
N ALA A 487 2.60 3.42 -18.81
CA ALA A 487 2.53 4.38 -19.92
C ALA A 487 1.33 4.17 -20.86
N ASP A 488 0.65 3.02 -20.77
CA ASP A 488 -0.40 2.62 -21.71
C ASP A 488 -1.82 2.76 -21.14
N GLY A 489 -1.99 3.44 -20.00
CA GLY A 489 -3.28 3.93 -19.54
C GLY A 489 -4.13 2.97 -18.69
N PHE A 490 -3.53 1.90 -18.16
CA PHE A 490 -4.22 0.91 -17.33
C PHE A 490 -3.79 0.96 -15.86
N GLN A 491 -3.55 2.16 -15.33
CA GLN A 491 -3.36 2.37 -13.89
C GLN A 491 -4.64 3.00 -13.33
N HIS A 492 -5.04 2.58 -12.13
CA HIS A 492 -6.36 2.91 -11.60
C HIS A 492 -6.33 3.22 -10.11
N PHE A 493 -7.29 4.03 -9.69
CA PHE A 493 -7.67 4.18 -8.29
C PHE A 493 -9.18 4.34 -8.20
N GLY A 494 -9.73 3.89 -7.09
CA GLY A 494 -11.14 4.06 -6.78
C GLY A 494 -11.40 5.29 -5.93
N GLU A 495 -12.58 5.89 -6.07
CA GLU A 495 -13.07 6.99 -5.25
C GLU A 495 -14.45 6.66 -4.69
N VAL A 496 -14.61 6.79 -3.37
CA VAL A 496 -15.89 6.66 -2.67
C VAL A 496 -16.29 8.03 -2.15
N ASN A 497 -17.46 8.53 -2.54
CA ASN A 497 -18.08 9.73 -1.99
C ASN A 497 -19.36 9.34 -1.23
N ILE A 498 -19.47 9.66 0.06
CA ILE A 498 -20.69 9.47 0.84
C ILE A 498 -21.29 10.83 1.15
N ASP A 499 -22.51 11.07 0.67
CA ASP A 499 -23.23 12.32 0.93
C ASP A 499 -23.64 12.42 2.41
N GLY A 500 -23.25 13.52 3.05
CA GLY A 500 -23.43 13.75 4.47
C GLY A 500 -24.89 13.82 4.86
N ARG A 501 -25.82 14.20 3.98
CA ARG A 501 -27.24 14.39 4.32
C ARG A 501 -28.08 13.13 4.08
N SER A 502 -28.06 12.60 2.86
CA SER A 502 -28.79 11.41 2.42
C SER A 502 -28.11 10.12 2.88
N GLY A 503 -26.78 10.11 3.00
CA GLY A 503 -25.99 8.90 3.21
C GLY A 503 -25.81 8.06 1.94
N ALA A 504 -26.16 8.56 0.75
CA ALA A 504 -25.90 7.87 -0.50
C ALA A 504 -24.39 7.73 -0.73
N LEU A 505 -23.94 6.52 -1.07
CA LEU A 505 -22.54 6.22 -1.37
C LEU A 505 -22.38 6.10 -2.89
N THR A 506 -21.53 6.93 -3.47
CA THR A 506 -21.17 6.87 -4.89
C THR A 506 -19.74 6.37 -5.02
N VAL A 507 -19.56 5.33 -5.84
CA VAL A 507 -18.26 4.79 -6.21
C VAL A 507 -17.94 5.23 -7.63
N ASP A 508 -16.75 5.78 -7.83
CA ASP A 508 -16.14 6.03 -9.14
C ASP A 508 -14.90 5.15 -9.29
N LEU A 509 -14.79 4.45 -10.42
CA LEU A 509 -13.57 3.75 -10.82
C LEU A 509 -12.82 4.65 -11.80
N ARG A 510 -11.61 5.09 -11.42
CA ARG A 510 -10.88 6.13 -12.13
C ARG A 510 -9.60 5.62 -12.77
N ASP A 511 -9.24 6.23 -13.90
CA ASP A 511 -7.93 6.03 -14.53
C ASP A 511 -6.83 6.88 -13.86
N ALA A 512 -5.60 6.74 -14.36
CA ALA A 512 -4.42 7.45 -13.87
C ALA A 512 -4.48 8.98 -13.98
N THR A 513 -5.39 9.52 -14.79
CA THR A 513 -5.63 10.96 -14.93
C THR A 513 -6.68 11.48 -13.96
N GLY A 514 -7.41 10.58 -13.29
CA GLY A 514 -8.51 10.88 -12.40
C GLY A 514 -9.87 10.95 -13.10
N ALA A 515 -9.95 10.62 -14.39
CA ALA A 515 -11.22 10.53 -15.11
C ALA A 515 -12.03 9.33 -14.60
N SER A 516 -13.33 9.51 -14.40
CA SER A 516 -14.23 8.41 -14.01
C SER A 516 -14.54 7.57 -15.24
N LEU A 517 -14.16 6.29 -15.22
CA LEU A 517 -14.46 5.32 -16.26
C LEU A 517 -15.85 4.70 -16.05
N TRP A 518 -16.27 4.60 -14.79
CA TRP A 518 -17.53 4.02 -14.37
C TRP A 518 -17.95 4.56 -13.01
N SER A 519 -19.27 4.68 -12.78
CA SER A 519 -19.82 5.20 -11.54
C SER A 519 -21.09 4.47 -11.10
N LYS A 520 -21.27 4.31 -9.79
CA LYS A 520 -22.47 3.71 -9.18
C LYS A 520 -22.80 4.37 -7.86
N THR A 521 -24.04 4.84 -7.74
CA THR A 521 -24.62 5.28 -6.47
C THR A 521 -25.46 4.17 -5.82
N LEU A 522 -25.17 3.91 -4.55
CA LEU A 522 -25.90 2.99 -3.68
C LEU A 522 -26.66 3.78 -2.62
N GLN A 523 -27.94 3.45 -2.44
CA GLN A 523 -28.77 4.05 -1.40
C GLN A 523 -28.64 3.23 -0.11
N PRO A 524 -28.46 3.88 1.06
CA PRO A 524 -28.34 3.14 2.31
C PRO A 524 -29.68 2.52 2.69
N GLN A 525 -29.64 1.25 3.07
CA GLN A 525 -30.77 0.56 3.66
C GLN A 525 -31.02 1.12 5.08
N ARG A 526 -32.29 1.34 5.42
CA ARG A 526 -32.74 1.93 6.69
C ARG A 526 -33.11 0.89 7.71
#